data_AF-A0A6J7R418-F1
#
_entry.id   AF-A0A6J7R418-F1
#
_cell.length_a   1.000
_cell.length_b   1.000
_cell.length_c   1.000
_cell.angle_alpha   90.00
_cell.angle_beta   90.00
_cell.angle_gamma   90.00
#
_symmetry.space_group_name_H-M   'P 1'
#
loop_
_entity.id
_entity.type
_entity.pdbx_description
1 polymer ?
#
loop_
_entity_poly.entity_id
_entity_poly.type
_entity_poly.pdbx_seq_one_letter_code
_entity_poly.pdbx_strand_id
1 'polypeptide(L)' 'MLIDEPGQARSVHEAPDIDGVIEVDPSLEVGSFVDVVISESLGTDLVGETLPPEPKASR' A
#
# COMPACT_ATOMS: atom_id res chain seq x y z
N MET A 1 3.85 2.96 -2.77
CA MET A 1 3.12 1.88 -3.47
C MET A 1 2.07 2.49 -4.37
N LEU A 2 1.81 1.88 -5.53
CA LEU A 2 0.77 2.33 -6.46
C LEU A 2 -0.57 1.69 -6.06
N ILE A 3 -1.61 2.49 -5.92
CA ILE A 3 -2.97 1.98 -5.66
C ILE A 3 -3.62 1.61 -7.00
N ASP A 4 -3.84 0.32 -7.23
CA ASP A 4 -4.43 -0.16 -8.49
C ASP A 4 -5.97 -0.23 -8.41
N GLU A 5 -6.50 -0.65 -7.26
CA GLU A 5 -7.93 -0.80 -7.00
C GLU A 5 -8.24 -0.43 -5.53
N PRO A 6 -9.52 -0.17 -5.18
CA PRO A 6 -9.89 0.05 -3.79
C PRO A 6 -9.46 -1.12 -2.89
N GLY A 7 -8.50 -0.84 -2.01
CA GLY A 7 -7.97 -1.79 -1.03
C GLY A 7 -6.80 -2.64 -1.54
N GLN A 8 -6.32 -2.40 -2.76
CA GLN A 8 -5.21 -3.15 -3.36
C GLN A 8 -4.15 -2.21 -3.93
N ALA A 9 -2.90 -2.54 -3.64
CA ALA A 9 -1.73 -1.83 -4.11
C ALA A 9 -0.66 -2.80 -4.62
N ARG A 10 0.29 -2.27 -5.38
CA ARG A 10 1.52 -2.96 -5.76
C ARG A 10 2.76 -2.13 -5.42
N SER A 11 3.85 -2.81 -5.07
CA SER A 11 5.16 -2.18 -5.00
C SER A 11 5.85 -2.24 -6.38
N VAL A 12 7.08 -1.72 -6.45
CA VAL A 12 7.91 -1.83 -7.65
C VAL A 12 8.38 -3.28 -7.91
N HIS A 13 8.22 -4.18 -6.94
CA HIS A 13 8.63 -5.58 -7.04
C HIS A 13 7.49 -6.52 -7.44
N GLU A 14 6.22 -6.11 -7.32
CA GLU A 14 5.07 -6.91 -7.74
C GLU A 14 4.67 -6.62 -9.20
N ALA A 15 4.89 -7.59 -10.07
CA ALA A 15 4.38 -7.60 -11.43
C ALA A 15 2.85 -7.80 -11.44
N PRO A 16 2.12 -7.14 -12.36
CA PRO A 16 0.69 -7.40 -12.55
C PRO A 16 0.45 -8.87 -12.94
N ASP A 17 -0.69 -9.42 -12.51
CA ASP A 17 -1.25 -10.74 -12.86
C ASP A 17 -0.46 -11.99 -12.40
N ILE A 18 0.82 -11.84 -12.00
CA ILE A 18 1.70 -12.97 -11.68
C ILE A 18 2.09 -12.98 -10.20
N ASP A 19 2.39 -11.81 -9.63
CA ASP A 19 2.74 -11.70 -8.21
C ASP A 19 1.51 -11.46 -7.33
N GLY A 20 1.73 -11.53 -6.01
CA GLY A 20 0.69 -11.24 -5.03
C GLY A 20 0.30 -9.77 -5.01
N VAL A 21 -0.73 -9.46 -4.22
CA VAL A 21 -1.20 -8.09 -4.01
C VAL A 21 -0.82 -7.59 -2.63
N ILE A 22 -0.82 -6.26 -2.47
CA ILE A 22 -0.67 -5.63 -1.16
C ILE A 22 -2.03 -5.09 -0.74
N GLU A 23 -2.64 -5.72 0.26
CA GLU A 23 -3.87 -5.23 0.87
C GLU A 23 -3.60 -3.95 1.66
N VAL A 24 -4.40 -2.92 1.41
CA VAL A 24 -4.29 -1.59 2.03
C VAL A 24 -5.69 -1.04 2.37
N ASP A 25 -5.75 0.12 3.02
CA ASP A 25 -7.03 0.79 3.30
C ASP A 25 -7.79 1.09 1.99
N PRO A 26 -9.06 0.64 1.84
CA PRO A 26 -9.84 0.85 0.64
C PRO A 26 -10.28 2.30 0.39
N SER A 27 -10.05 3.20 1.35
CA SER A 27 -10.28 4.64 1.18
C SER A 27 -9.16 5.39 0.44
N LEU A 28 -8.03 4.73 0.17
CA LEU A 28 -6.92 5.32 -0.59
C LEU A 28 -7.30 5.57 -2.06
N GLU A 29 -6.79 6.67 -2.62
CA GLU A 29 -7.11 7.09 -3.98
C GLU A 29 -6.43 6.20 -5.03
N VAL A 30 -7.21 5.59 -5.91
CA VAL A 30 -6.72 4.77 -7.02
C VAL A 30 -5.88 5.61 -8.00
N GLY A 31 -4.75 5.07 -8.45
CA GLY A 31 -3.79 5.73 -9.31
C GLY A 31 -2.80 6.65 -8.57
N SER A 32 -2.93 6.79 -7.26
CA SER A 32 -1.99 7.54 -6.43
C SER A 32 -0.80 6.69 -5.98
N PHE A 33 0.29 7.35 -5.61
CA PHE A 33 1.41 6.73 -4.91
C PHE A 33 1.35 7.10 -3.44
N VAL A 34 1.29 6.09 -2.57
CA VAL A 34 1.19 6.24 -1.11
C VAL A 34 2.33 5.50 -0.42
N ASP A 35 2.93 6.11 0.60
CA ASP A 35 3.89 5.43 1.47
C ASP A 35 3.15 4.49 2.42
N VAL A 36 3.48 3.20 2.32
CA VAL A 36 2.83 2.11 3.04
C VAL A 36 3.92 1.25 3.65
N VAL A 37 3.75 0.90 4.92
CA VAL A 37 4.62 -0.02 5.65
C VAL A 37 3.96 -1.38 5.67
N ILE A 38 4.68 -2.41 5.23
CA ILE A 38 4.21 -3.80 5.29
C ILE A 38 4.22 -4.24 6.76
N SER A 39 3.05 -4.64 7.26
CA SER A 39 2.86 -5.12 8.63
C SER A 39 2.87 -6.64 8.69
N GLU A 40 2.30 -7.31 7.68
CA GLU A 40 2.12 -8.77 7.67
C GLU A 40 2.28 -9.37 6.27
N SER A 41 2.51 -10.69 6.22
CA SER A 41 2.55 -11.48 4.99
C SER A 41 1.59 -12.67 5.10
N LEU A 42 0.72 -12.84 4.10
CA LEU A 42 -0.26 -13.92 3.98
C LEU A 42 0.09 -14.80 2.77
N GLY A 43 1.17 -15.57 2.89
CA GLY A 43 1.71 -16.33 1.76
C GLY A 43 2.44 -15.40 0.78
N THR A 44 1.92 -15.28 -0.44
CA THR A 44 2.48 -14.37 -1.48
C THR A 44 1.90 -12.97 -1.37
N ASP A 45 0.75 -12.81 -0.70
CA ASP A 45 0.11 -11.51 -0.49
C ASP A 45 0.69 -10.81 0.75
N LEU A 46 0.65 -9.49 0.76
CA LEU A 46 1.14 -8.65 1.85
C LEU A 46 0.02 -7.77 2.39
N VAL A 47 0.13 -7.38 3.66
CA VAL A 47 -0.77 -6.39 4.27
C VAL A 47 0.04 -5.16 4.63
N GLY A 48 -0.48 -3.98 4.27
CA GLY A 48 0.21 -2.72 4.45
C GLY A 48 -0.65 -1.66 5.12
N GLU A 49 -0.03 -0.88 5.99
CA GLU A 49 -0.66 0.24 6.70
C GLU A 49 0.05 1.56 6.35
N THR A 50 -0.73 2.63 6.19
CA THR A 50 -0.16 3.97 6.08
C THR A 50 0.32 4.44 7.43
N LEU A 51 1.52 5.02 7.49
CA LEU A 51 1.95 5.69 8.70
C LEU A 51 1.04 6.91 8.95
N PRO A 52 0.66 7.19 10.20
CA PRO A 52 0.02 8.46 10.51
C PRO A 52 0.92 9.61 10.05
N PRO A 53 0.36 10.70 9.52
CA PRO A 53 1.16 11.82 9.06
C PRO A 53 2.07 12.29 10.20
N GLU A 54 3.37 12.44 9.92
CA GLU A 54 4.30 12.96 10.92
C GLU A 54 3.73 14.26 11.51
N PRO A 55 3.79 14.45 12.84
CA PRO A 55 3.28 15.66 13.46
C PRO A 55 3.99 16.85 12.81
N LYS A 56 3.22 17.71 12.12
CA LYS A 56 3.78 18.90 11.47
C LYS A 56 4.53 19.70 12.52
N ALA A 57 5.85 19.82 12.35
CA ALA A 57 6.67 20.64 13.23
C ALA A 57 6.11 22.07 13.21
N SER A 58 5.56 22.50 14.34
CA SER A 58 5.05 23.85 14.54
C SER A 58 6.21 24.83 14.34
N ARG A 59 6.14 25.67 13.29
CA ARG A 59 7.06 26.80 13.09
C ARG A 59 6.41 28.09 13.56
#